data_AF-A0A7Z9BJT0-F1
#
_entry.id   AF-A0A7Z9BJT0-F1
#
_cell.length_a   1.000
_cell.length_b   1.000
_cell.length_c   1.000
_cell.angle_alpha   90.00
_cell.angle_beta   90.00
_cell.angle_gamma   90.00
#
_symmetry.space_group_name_H-M   'P 1'
#
loop_
_entity.id
_entity.type
_entity.pdbx_description
1 polymer ?
#
loop_
_entity_poly.entity_id
_entity_poly.type
_entity_poly.pdbx_seq_one_letter_code
_entity_poly.pdbx_strand_id
1 'polypeptide(L)'
;MAKLTARYLQILKNRVRVSDSKNWLGKDVLEIGEEIYGFVNNGVNNFPVVNILTGLTEPILEPIKQIAEQLLALPDIGIMSGLLTLESIYGINKAYNTKLYKGQNLLAYANSIINRDIPDSDDDYYYIMGISAYNETLNIPLLNTQINSLQSKVVEVTGNIQSQAQSTIDSFESKFGIDYIQDKITELEGLILEAGDSASSTIKNQLYRLRSFVKKFMGISSSSQSIPISSYGSFGAIELIVPTLTPKLTDVVGVINQLANWFLSMFSIPQQILEVLTHTVTSVVCKAIGSAGAEVSRYLSAGLLQSLPQLVPKIGSATGTLFGGAWATLMGYAPWIALVAGLILVALKLSDKKVKFGNLVYLFGTRLVGKPDTGFAVTYDMNEKQTRDFIIEYAKELLSEAKSTYNKLWAFNINNDDEVALMFDLTNINNPIEITDGAIQKTLWDSLKRFAEEPF
;
A
#
# COMPACT_ATOMS: atom_id res chain seq x y z
N MET A 1 3.37 11.29 6.42
CA MET A 1 3.12 10.14 5.52
C MET A 1 3.94 10.31 4.24
N ALA A 2 4.59 9.24 3.79
CA ALA A 2 5.62 9.13 2.75
C ALA A 2 7.08 9.30 3.25
N LYS A 3 7.70 8.17 3.63
CA LYS A 3 9.17 8.01 3.71
C LYS A 3 9.83 8.13 2.33
N LEU A 4 9.05 8.05 1.25
CA LEU A 4 9.53 8.27 -0.11
C LEU A 4 9.84 9.74 -0.32
N THR A 5 11.13 10.04 -0.43
CA THR A 5 11.59 11.38 -0.76
C THR A 5 11.03 11.83 -2.11
N ALA A 6 10.72 13.13 -2.24
CA ALA A 6 10.37 13.74 -3.54
C ALA A 6 11.42 13.40 -4.63
N ARG A 7 12.69 13.25 -4.22
CA ARG A 7 13.78 12.78 -5.07
C ARG A 7 13.52 11.39 -5.65
N TYR A 8 13.02 10.44 -4.87
CA TYR A 8 12.69 9.10 -5.36
C TYR A 8 11.54 9.13 -6.37
N LEU A 9 10.46 9.87 -6.08
CA LEU A 9 9.35 10.03 -7.01
C LEU A 9 9.81 10.70 -8.32
N GLN A 10 10.73 11.67 -8.25
CA GLN A 10 11.35 12.25 -9.43
C GLN A 10 12.17 11.22 -10.23
N ILE A 11 12.91 10.34 -9.55
CA ILE A 11 13.62 9.23 -10.22
C ILE A 11 12.62 8.33 -10.96
N LEU A 12 11.49 7.98 -10.34
CA LEU A 12 10.45 7.18 -10.99
C LEU A 12 9.84 7.92 -12.18
N LYS A 13 9.53 9.20 -12.04
CA LYS A 13 9.00 10.03 -13.13
C LYS A 13 9.96 10.08 -14.32
N ASN A 14 11.27 10.17 -14.06
CA ASN A 14 12.30 10.13 -15.11
C ASN A 14 12.42 8.76 -15.82
N ARG A 15 11.82 7.68 -15.27
CA ARG A 15 11.73 6.38 -15.96
C ARG A 15 10.62 6.37 -17.01
N VAL A 16 9.64 7.27 -16.93
CA VAL A 16 8.64 7.46 -17.98
C VAL A 16 9.31 8.18 -19.15
N ARG A 17 9.44 7.50 -20.29
CA ARG A 17 10.01 8.05 -21.51
C ARG A 17 8.89 8.37 -22.50
N VAL A 18 8.87 9.61 -22.98
CA VAL A 18 7.96 10.06 -24.01
C VAL A 18 8.69 9.92 -25.35
N SER A 19 8.27 8.94 -26.15
CA SER A 19 8.66 8.72 -27.54
C SER A 19 7.38 8.53 -28.38
N ASP A 20 7.45 7.89 -29.55
CA ASP A 20 6.27 7.53 -30.35
C ASP A 20 5.24 6.72 -29.55
N SER A 21 5.69 6.00 -28.51
CA SER A 21 4.88 5.46 -27.43
C SER A 21 5.38 5.91 -26.05
N LYS A 22 4.47 5.86 -25.06
CA LYS A 22 4.72 6.19 -23.64
C LYS A 22 5.30 4.94 -22.95
N ASN A 23 6.61 4.90 -22.67
CA ASN A 23 7.28 3.67 -22.23
C ASN A 23 7.98 3.80 -20.88
N TRP A 24 7.92 2.76 -20.06
CA TRP A 24 8.72 2.64 -18.85
C TRP A 24 10.14 2.18 -19.18
N LEU A 25 11.14 2.91 -18.66
CA LEU A 25 12.56 2.70 -18.89
C LEU A 25 12.99 2.75 -20.37
N GLY A 26 12.14 3.30 -21.25
CA GLY A 26 12.38 3.32 -22.70
C GLY A 26 12.36 1.94 -23.36
N LYS A 27 11.73 0.94 -22.72
CA LYS A 27 11.56 -0.39 -23.32
C LYS A 27 10.21 -0.49 -24.01
N ASP A 28 10.24 -0.95 -25.26
CA ASP A 28 9.08 -1.18 -26.14
C ASP A 28 7.92 -1.92 -25.45
N VAL A 29 8.16 -3.11 -24.90
CA VAL A 29 7.11 -3.93 -24.26
C VAL A 29 6.64 -3.42 -22.91
N LEU A 30 7.25 -2.35 -22.41
CA LEU A 30 6.85 -1.70 -21.17
C LEU A 30 6.05 -0.43 -21.48
N GLU A 31 5.16 -0.51 -22.47
CA GLU A 31 4.20 0.55 -22.81
C GLU A 31 3.29 0.84 -21.60
N ILE A 32 2.99 2.13 -21.39
CA ILE A 32 2.18 2.65 -20.29
C ILE A 32 0.83 3.07 -20.86
N GLY A 33 -0.25 2.52 -20.30
CA GLY A 33 -1.62 2.90 -20.65
C GLY A 33 -1.90 4.38 -20.41
N GLU A 34 -2.79 4.96 -21.23
CA GLU A 34 -3.03 6.41 -21.23
C GLU A 34 -3.56 6.95 -19.91
N GLU A 35 -4.45 6.20 -19.26
CA GLU A 35 -5.02 6.59 -17.97
C GLU A 35 -3.94 6.69 -16.88
N ILE A 36 -3.05 5.70 -16.79
CA ILE A 36 -1.95 5.72 -15.82
C ILE A 36 -0.93 6.80 -16.16
N TYR A 37 -0.65 6.99 -17.44
CA TYR A 37 0.21 8.09 -17.87
C TYR A 37 -0.38 9.46 -17.47
N GLY A 38 -1.69 9.66 -17.67
CA GLY A 38 -2.42 10.85 -17.26
C GLY A 38 -2.39 11.04 -15.76
N PHE A 39 -2.60 9.97 -14.99
CA PHE A 39 -2.57 9.99 -13.53
C PHE A 39 -1.22 10.42 -12.97
N VAL A 40 -0.12 9.91 -13.55
CA VAL A 40 1.25 10.22 -13.13
C VAL A 40 1.72 11.63 -13.54
N ASN A 41 1.28 12.13 -14.70
CA ASN A 41 1.79 13.40 -15.24
C ASN A 41 0.88 14.59 -15.00
N ASN A 42 -0.43 14.37 -15.02
CA ASN A 42 -1.45 15.41 -14.98
C ASN A 42 -2.30 15.35 -13.69
N GLY A 43 -2.01 14.40 -12.80
CA GLY A 43 -2.66 14.26 -11.49
C GLY A 43 -4.03 13.59 -11.51
N VAL A 44 -4.65 13.49 -10.33
CA VAL A 44 -5.88 12.70 -10.07
C VAL A 44 -7.08 13.20 -10.88
N ASN A 45 -7.15 14.50 -11.18
CA ASN A 45 -8.23 15.08 -12.00
C ASN A 45 -8.28 14.51 -13.43
N ASN A 46 -7.18 13.92 -13.91
CA ASN A 46 -7.08 13.26 -15.21
C ASN A 46 -7.19 11.73 -15.09
N PHE A 47 -7.77 11.25 -14.01
CA PHE A 47 -7.96 9.84 -13.72
C PHE A 47 -9.46 9.56 -13.48
N PRO A 48 -10.25 9.38 -14.56
CA PRO A 48 -11.71 9.33 -14.52
C PRO A 48 -12.28 8.26 -13.57
N VAL A 49 -11.48 7.22 -13.32
CA VAL A 49 -11.85 6.07 -12.48
C VAL A 49 -12.11 6.47 -11.02
N VAL A 50 -11.59 7.61 -10.54
CA VAL A 50 -11.90 8.10 -9.18
C VAL A 50 -13.34 8.62 -9.08
N ASN A 51 -13.86 9.19 -10.16
CA ASN A 51 -15.16 9.87 -10.16
C ASN A 51 -16.34 8.91 -9.89
N ILE A 52 -16.13 7.61 -10.14
CA ILE A 52 -17.12 6.55 -9.85
C ILE A 52 -17.44 6.54 -8.35
N LEU A 53 -16.44 6.73 -7.50
CA LEU A 53 -16.59 6.64 -6.05
C LEU A 53 -17.06 7.95 -5.42
N THR A 54 -16.74 9.10 -6.03
CA THR A 54 -17.25 10.39 -5.56
C THR A 54 -18.73 10.60 -5.89
N GLY A 55 -19.26 9.85 -6.86
CA GLY A 55 -20.67 9.84 -7.24
C GLY A 55 -21.59 9.02 -6.33
N LEU A 56 -21.06 8.33 -5.32
CA LEU A 56 -21.86 7.55 -4.37
C LEU A 56 -22.73 8.49 -3.52
N THR A 57 -24.02 8.16 -3.35
CA THR A 57 -24.99 9.04 -2.66
C THR A 57 -25.55 8.46 -1.37
N GLU A 58 -25.35 7.18 -1.12
CA GLU A 58 -25.89 6.51 0.06
C GLU A 58 -25.11 6.88 1.32
N PRO A 59 -25.78 7.27 2.43
CA PRO A 59 -25.10 7.66 3.66
C PRO A 59 -24.15 6.60 4.23
N ILE A 60 -24.49 5.31 4.06
CA ILE A 60 -23.61 4.22 4.51
C ILE A 60 -22.29 4.14 3.72
N LEU A 61 -22.24 4.68 2.49
CA LEU A 61 -21.06 4.67 1.63
C LEU A 61 -20.23 5.94 1.74
N GLU A 62 -20.64 6.87 2.59
CA GLU A 62 -19.96 8.14 2.85
C GLU A 62 -18.46 7.97 3.16
N PRO A 63 -18.00 6.96 3.94
CA PRO A 63 -16.56 6.76 4.16
C PRO A 63 -15.75 6.52 2.88
N ILE A 64 -16.30 5.74 1.93
CA ILE A 64 -15.65 5.46 0.65
C ILE A 64 -15.59 6.73 -0.20
N LYS A 65 -16.70 7.45 -0.25
CA LYS A 65 -16.80 8.73 -0.96
C LYS A 65 -15.80 9.74 -0.43
N GLN A 66 -15.72 9.92 0.89
CA GLN A 66 -14.78 10.83 1.54
C GLN A 66 -13.33 10.50 1.20
N ILE A 67 -12.96 9.22 1.23
CA ILE A 67 -11.61 8.79 0.84
C ILE A 67 -11.33 9.08 -0.65
N ALA A 68 -12.30 8.89 -1.53
CA ALA A 68 -12.15 9.23 -2.95
C ALA A 68 -12.04 10.74 -3.18
N GLU A 69 -12.84 11.56 -2.49
CA GLU A 69 -12.75 13.03 -2.52
C GLU A 69 -11.40 13.52 -1.97
N GLN A 70 -10.92 12.91 -0.88
CA GLN A 70 -9.60 13.21 -0.33
C GLN A 70 -8.47 12.81 -1.28
N LEU A 71 -8.62 11.72 -2.04
CA LEU A 71 -7.67 11.35 -3.09
C LEU A 71 -7.60 12.42 -4.20
N LEU A 72 -8.75 12.99 -4.61
CA LEU A 72 -8.77 14.13 -5.54
C LEU A 72 -8.10 15.38 -4.96
N ALA A 73 -8.33 15.64 -3.67
CA ALA A 73 -7.75 16.79 -2.97
C ALA A 73 -6.23 16.66 -2.71
N LEU A 74 -5.67 15.45 -2.79
CA LEU A 74 -4.28 15.14 -2.48
C LEU A 74 -3.54 14.59 -3.73
N PRO A 75 -3.24 15.45 -4.72
CA PRO A 75 -2.65 15.02 -5.99
C PRO A 75 -1.33 14.28 -5.82
N ASP A 76 -0.53 14.59 -4.78
CA ASP A 76 0.72 13.91 -4.49
C ASP A 76 0.53 12.42 -4.17
N ILE A 77 -0.56 12.06 -3.46
CA ILE A 77 -0.86 10.66 -3.15
C ILE A 77 -1.25 9.91 -4.42
N GLY A 78 -2.04 10.54 -5.29
CA GLY A 78 -2.41 9.94 -6.58
C GLY A 78 -1.22 9.76 -7.52
N ILE A 79 -0.39 10.80 -7.70
CA ILE A 79 0.82 10.71 -8.52
C ILE A 79 1.76 9.63 -7.97
N MET A 80 1.93 9.58 -6.65
CA MET A 80 2.72 8.54 -5.99
C MET A 80 2.14 7.15 -6.23
N SER A 81 0.82 6.93 -6.08
CA SER A 81 0.21 5.62 -6.29
C SER A 81 0.33 5.17 -7.75
N GLY A 82 0.20 6.07 -8.71
CA GLY A 82 0.45 5.79 -10.13
C GLY A 82 1.90 5.39 -10.42
N LEU A 83 2.88 6.15 -9.91
CA LEU A 83 4.30 5.87 -10.10
C LEU A 83 4.73 4.54 -9.45
N LEU A 84 4.25 4.29 -8.22
CA LEU A 84 4.53 3.05 -7.51
C LEU A 84 3.80 1.84 -8.11
N THR A 85 2.66 2.05 -8.77
CA THR A 85 1.99 1.02 -9.59
C THR A 85 2.90 0.60 -10.73
N LEU A 86 3.39 1.54 -11.54
CA LEU A 86 4.33 1.25 -12.63
C LEU A 86 5.58 0.52 -12.13
N GLU A 87 6.15 0.97 -11.03
CA GLU A 87 7.31 0.31 -10.44
C GLU A 87 7.00 -1.10 -9.91
N SER A 88 5.82 -1.32 -9.34
CA SER A 88 5.41 -2.62 -8.82
C SER A 88 5.14 -3.60 -9.94
N ILE A 89 4.42 -3.19 -10.98
CA ILE A 89 4.21 -4.01 -12.18
C ILE A 89 5.55 -4.38 -12.83
N TYR A 90 6.48 -3.42 -12.97
CA TYR A 90 7.82 -3.69 -13.47
C TYR A 90 8.58 -4.69 -12.59
N GLY A 91 8.53 -4.49 -11.26
CA GLY A 91 9.16 -5.37 -10.29
C GLY A 91 8.62 -6.79 -10.33
N ILE A 92 7.30 -6.96 -10.45
CA ILE A 92 6.62 -8.26 -10.57
C ILE A 92 7.01 -8.92 -11.88
N ASN A 93 7.00 -8.19 -13.01
CA ASN A 93 7.45 -8.73 -14.29
C ASN A 93 8.92 -9.18 -14.23
N LYS A 94 9.80 -8.44 -13.53
CA LYS A 94 11.18 -8.88 -13.30
C LYS A 94 11.26 -10.14 -12.44
N ALA A 95 10.48 -10.21 -11.36
CA ALA A 95 10.41 -11.38 -10.49
C ALA A 95 9.89 -12.63 -11.24
N TYR A 96 8.86 -12.47 -12.06
CA TYR A 96 8.32 -13.52 -12.94
C TYR A 96 9.41 -14.09 -13.87
N ASN A 97 10.29 -13.22 -14.36
CA ASN A 97 11.40 -13.58 -15.24
C ASN A 97 12.65 -14.11 -14.52
N THR A 98 12.65 -14.11 -13.18
CA THR A 98 13.82 -14.50 -12.40
C THR A 98 13.89 -16.02 -12.28
N LYS A 99 15.06 -16.58 -12.54
CA LYS A 99 15.37 -17.97 -12.20
C LYS A 99 15.93 -18.03 -10.79
N LEU A 100 15.21 -18.66 -9.88
CA LEU A 100 15.72 -18.96 -8.53
C LEU A 100 16.65 -20.19 -8.56
N TYR A 101 17.37 -20.41 -7.46
CA TYR A 101 18.22 -21.60 -7.30
C TYR A 101 17.39 -22.89 -7.41
N LYS A 102 18.05 -23.99 -7.79
CA LYS A 102 17.41 -25.29 -8.02
C LYS A 102 16.62 -25.74 -6.77
N GLY A 103 15.31 -25.90 -6.91
CA GLY A 103 14.40 -26.30 -5.82
C GLY A 103 13.66 -25.16 -5.11
N GLN A 104 13.92 -23.89 -5.45
CA GLN A 104 13.16 -22.74 -4.95
C GLN A 104 12.12 -22.27 -5.98
N ASN A 105 10.86 -22.10 -5.56
CA ASN A 105 9.83 -21.41 -6.34
C ASN A 105 9.58 -20.01 -5.74
N LEU A 106 8.99 -19.10 -6.52
CA LEU A 106 8.82 -17.69 -6.11
C LEU A 106 7.98 -17.55 -4.82
N LEU A 107 6.99 -18.42 -4.62
CA LEU A 107 6.15 -18.43 -3.43
C LEU A 107 6.93 -18.82 -2.17
N ALA A 108 7.72 -19.90 -2.25
CA ALA A 108 8.59 -20.33 -1.16
C ALA A 108 9.65 -19.27 -0.83
N TYR A 109 10.16 -18.59 -1.85
CA TYR A 109 11.09 -17.48 -1.65
C TYR A 109 10.39 -16.30 -0.93
N ALA A 110 9.19 -15.91 -1.34
CA ALA A 110 8.42 -14.87 -0.65
C ALA A 110 8.16 -15.23 0.82
N ASN A 111 7.76 -16.48 1.09
CA ASN A 111 7.56 -17.00 2.44
C ASN A 111 8.87 -17.03 3.24
N SER A 112 10.03 -17.19 2.61
CA SER A 112 11.31 -17.12 3.33
C SER A 112 11.65 -15.69 3.77
N ILE A 113 11.28 -14.68 2.96
CA ILE A 113 11.50 -13.26 3.28
C ILE A 113 10.58 -12.84 4.43
N ILE A 114 9.28 -13.15 4.32
CA ILE A 114 8.27 -12.73 5.32
C ILE A 114 8.53 -13.31 6.71
N ASN A 115 9.18 -14.47 6.80
CA ASN A 115 9.52 -15.14 8.05
C ASN A 115 10.88 -14.74 8.62
N ARG A 116 11.77 -14.16 7.79
CA ARG A 116 13.12 -13.76 8.20
C ARG A 116 13.17 -12.32 8.69
N ASP A 117 12.43 -11.44 8.03
CA ASP A 117 12.55 -10.01 8.25
C ASP A 117 11.74 -9.59 9.50
N ILE A 118 12.38 -8.81 10.37
CA ILE A 118 11.78 -8.25 11.58
C ILE A 118 11.14 -6.91 11.17
N PRO A 119 9.88 -6.64 11.54
CA PRO A 119 9.27 -5.35 11.26
C PRO A 119 10.10 -4.23 11.90
N ASP A 120 10.27 -3.14 11.17
CA ASP A 120 10.87 -1.94 11.74
C ASP A 120 9.82 -1.13 12.53
N SER A 121 10.24 -0.07 13.23
CA SER A 121 9.30 0.82 13.94
C SER A 121 8.24 1.43 13.01
N ASP A 122 8.59 1.55 11.73
CA ASP A 122 7.71 1.91 10.61
C ASP A 122 6.54 0.96 10.44
N ASP A 123 6.89 -0.30 10.29
CA ASP A 123 5.96 -1.40 10.09
C ASP A 123 4.95 -1.49 11.25
N ASP A 124 5.40 -1.34 12.50
CA ASP A 124 4.51 -1.30 13.67
C ASP A 124 3.52 -0.13 13.59
N TYR A 125 4.00 1.07 13.24
CA TYR A 125 3.15 2.26 13.10
C TYR A 125 2.11 2.08 12.00
N TYR A 126 2.51 1.60 10.83
CA TYR A 126 1.60 1.38 9.70
C TYR A 126 0.67 0.18 9.89
N TYR A 127 1.05 -0.81 10.70
CA TYR A 127 0.15 -1.88 11.13
C TYR A 127 -1.03 -1.33 11.92
N ILE A 128 -0.77 -0.48 12.93
CA ILE A 128 -1.84 0.15 13.73
C ILE A 128 -2.74 1.03 12.86
N MET A 129 -2.15 1.84 11.97
CA MET A 129 -2.93 2.65 11.03
C MET A 129 -3.78 1.80 10.10
N GLY A 130 -3.25 0.66 9.62
CA GLY A 130 -3.99 -0.27 8.79
C GLY A 130 -5.19 -0.87 9.50
N ILE A 131 -5.03 -1.23 10.78
CA ILE A 131 -6.15 -1.72 11.60
C ILE A 131 -7.18 -0.61 11.82
N SER A 132 -6.74 0.60 12.18
CA SER A 132 -7.66 1.73 12.36
C SER A 132 -8.37 2.07 11.04
N ALA A 133 -7.70 1.95 9.90
CA ALA A 133 -8.32 2.10 8.59
C ALA A 133 -9.42 1.07 8.36
N TYR A 134 -9.12 -0.19 8.65
CA TYR A 134 -10.06 -1.30 8.45
C TYR A 134 -11.26 -1.22 9.40
N ASN A 135 -11.00 -1.12 10.71
CA ASN A 135 -12.02 -1.26 11.75
C ASN A 135 -12.83 0.01 11.97
N GLU A 136 -12.23 1.18 11.77
CA GLU A 136 -12.83 2.44 12.24
C GLU A 136 -13.07 3.44 11.10
N THR A 137 -12.02 3.83 10.37
CA THR A 137 -12.14 4.85 9.32
C THR A 137 -13.06 4.39 8.19
N LEU A 138 -12.88 3.15 7.73
CA LEU A 138 -13.78 2.54 6.77
C LEU A 138 -14.92 1.81 7.46
N ASN A 139 -14.68 1.20 8.63
CA ASN A 139 -15.60 0.25 9.25
C ASN A 139 -16.02 -0.84 8.24
N ILE A 140 -15.02 -1.56 7.71
CA ILE A 140 -15.18 -2.57 6.66
C ILE A 140 -16.23 -3.63 7.02
N PRO A 141 -16.32 -4.16 8.26
CA PRO A 141 -17.37 -5.11 8.61
C PRO A 141 -18.78 -4.58 8.36
N LEU A 142 -19.04 -3.30 8.66
CA LEU A 142 -20.33 -2.66 8.37
C LEU A 142 -20.52 -2.46 6.87
N LEU A 143 -19.53 -1.87 6.19
CA LEU A 143 -19.62 -1.58 4.75
C LEU A 143 -19.76 -2.83 3.89
N ASN A 144 -19.18 -3.94 4.33
CA ASN A 144 -19.23 -5.20 3.60
C ASN A 144 -20.66 -5.73 3.43
N THR A 145 -21.58 -5.36 4.32
CA THR A 145 -23.01 -5.66 4.13
C THR A 145 -23.59 -5.04 2.85
N GLN A 146 -22.93 -4.03 2.28
CA GLN A 146 -23.32 -3.32 1.07
C GLN A 146 -22.48 -3.69 -0.16
N ILE A 147 -21.56 -4.67 -0.06
CA ILE A 147 -20.58 -4.94 -1.12
C ILE A 147 -21.22 -5.26 -2.48
N ASN A 148 -22.33 -6.01 -2.49
CA ASN A 148 -23.05 -6.32 -3.73
C ASN A 148 -23.71 -5.08 -4.36
N SER A 149 -24.20 -4.15 -3.53
CA SER A 149 -24.79 -2.88 -3.99
C SER A 149 -23.70 -1.99 -4.59
N LEU A 150 -22.56 -1.88 -3.91
CA LEU A 150 -21.36 -1.18 -4.40
C LEU A 150 -20.91 -1.76 -5.74
N GLN A 151 -20.76 -3.08 -5.80
CA GLN A 151 -20.34 -3.79 -7.00
C GLN A 151 -21.27 -3.53 -8.18
N SER A 152 -22.59 -3.54 -7.96
CA SER A 152 -23.58 -3.26 -9.00
C SER A 152 -23.46 -1.83 -9.55
N LYS A 153 -23.28 -0.84 -8.69
CA LYS A 153 -23.10 0.57 -9.09
C LYS A 153 -21.81 0.81 -9.82
N VAL A 154 -20.72 0.22 -9.33
CA VAL A 154 -19.42 0.30 -9.99
C VAL A 154 -19.57 -0.28 -11.39
N VAL A 155 -20.14 -1.48 -11.55
CA VAL A 155 -20.38 -2.10 -12.87
C VAL A 155 -21.26 -1.24 -13.78
N GLU A 156 -22.28 -0.57 -13.25
CA GLU A 156 -23.13 0.35 -14.02
C GLU A 156 -22.32 1.50 -14.65
N VAL A 157 -21.37 2.05 -13.90
CA VAL A 157 -20.54 3.19 -14.36
C VAL A 157 -19.32 2.73 -15.17
N THR A 158 -18.67 1.62 -14.78
CA THR A 158 -17.42 1.15 -15.38
C THR A 158 -17.62 0.21 -16.54
N GLY A 159 -18.80 -0.41 -16.64
CA GLY A 159 -18.99 -1.59 -17.47
C GLY A 159 -18.15 -2.78 -16.98
N ASN A 160 -17.90 -3.72 -17.88
CA ASN A 160 -17.14 -4.92 -17.59
C ASN A 160 -15.62 -4.65 -17.59
N ILE A 161 -15.05 -4.54 -16.39
CA ILE A 161 -13.62 -4.31 -16.15
C ILE A 161 -12.75 -5.43 -16.76
N GLN A 162 -13.21 -6.67 -16.73
CA GLN A 162 -12.49 -7.79 -17.35
C GLN A 162 -12.38 -7.60 -18.87
N SER A 163 -13.44 -7.14 -19.53
CA SER A 163 -13.42 -6.88 -20.98
C SER A 163 -12.46 -5.74 -21.35
N GLN A 164 -12.40 -4.67 -20.55
CA GLN A 164 -11.46 -3.56 -20.75
C GLN A 164 -10.01 -4.00 -20.54
N ALA A 165 -9.75 -4.76 -19.48
CA ALA A 165 -8.43 -5.32 -19.21
C ALA A 165 -8.00 -6.28 -20.33
N GLN A 166 -8.90 -7.14 -20.80
CA GLN A 166 -8.61 -8.07 -21.89
C GLN A 166 -8.32 -7.34 -23.19
N SER A 167 -9.08 -6.31 -23.55
CA SER A 167 -8.80 -5.48 -24.74
C SER A 167 -7.40 -4.84 -24.68
N THR A 168 -6.98 -4.38 -23.49
CA THR A 168 -5.62 -3.87 -23.28
C THR A 168 -4.58 -4.97 -23.48
N ILE A 169 -4.80 -6.15 -22.89
CA ILE A 169 -3.92 -7.31 -23.02
C ILE A 169 -3.78 -7.76 -24.48
N ASP A 170 -4.90 -7.86 -25.20
CA ASP A 170 -4.95 -8.23 -26.62
C ASP A 170 -4.21 -7.21 -27.49
N SER A 171 -4.32 -5.91 -27.15
CA SER A 171 -3.55 -4.85 -27.82
C SER A 171 -2.04 -5.02 -27.63
N PHE A 172 -1.59 -5.39 -26.43
CA PHE A 172 -0.18 -5.72 -26.22
C PHE A 172 0.25 -6.97 -26.99
N GLU A 173 -0.59 -8.02 -27.03
CA GLU A 173 -0.28 -9.24 -27.77
C GLU A 173 -0.23 -9.00 -29.28
N SER A 174 -1.12 -8.16 -29.81
CA SER A 174 -1.08 -7.74 -31.22
C SER A 174 0.20 -6.96 -31.55
N LYS A 175 0.62 -6.02 -30.68
CA LYS A 175 1.81 -5.19 -30.92
C LYS A 175 3.14 -5.92 -30.70
N PHE A 176 3.20 -6.83 -29.73
CA PHE A 176 4.46 -7.36 -29.20
C PHE A 176 4.45 -8.89 -29.02
N GLY A 177 3.47 -9.56 -29.62
CA GLY A 177 3.28 -11.00 -29.54
C GLY A 177 4.27 -11.79 -30.40
N ILE A 178 3.93 -13.07 -30.62
CA ILE A 178 4.78 -14.00 -31.37
C ILE A 178 5.00 -13.53 -32.81
N ASP A 179 3.96 -13.03 -33.47
CA ASP A 179 4.03 -12.60 -34.86
C ASP A 179 5.01 -11.43 -35.01
N TYR A 180 4.91 -10.43 -34.12
CA TYR A 180 5.87 -9.32 -34.04
C TYR A 180 7.32 -9.80 -33.88
N ILE A 181 7.55 -10.78 -33.00
CA ILE A 181 8.89 -11.34 -32.77
C ILE A 181 9.40 -12.09 -34.01
N GLN A 182 8.52 -12.82 -34.70
CA GLN A 182 8.87 -13.55 -35.93
C GLN A 182 9.17 -12.61 -37.09
N ASP A 183 8.41 -11.53 -37.23
CA ASP A 183 8.68 -10.48 -38.22
C ASP A 183 10.06 -9.85 -37.97
N LYS A 184 10.40 -9.55 -36.71
CA LYS A 184 11.73 -9.02 -36.35
C LYS A 184 12.87 -10.02 -36.58
N ILE A 185 12.63 -11.31 -36.40
CA ILE A 185 13.60 -12.35 -36.76
C ILE A 185 13.84 -12.35 -38.27
N THR A 186 12.77 -12.32 -39.07
CA THR A 186 12.83 -12.33 -40.54
C THR A 186 13.54 -11.08 -41.07
N GLU A 187 13.25 -9.90 -40.51
CA GLU A 187 13.93 -8.64 -40.83
C GLU A 187 15.44 -8.73 -40.61
N LEU A 188 15.88 -9.20 -39.44
CA LEU A 188 17.31 -9.32 -39.11
C LEU A 188 18.01 -10.39 -39.93
N GLU A 189 17.31 -11.47 -40.30
CA GLU A 189 17.83 -12.49 -41.21
C GLU A 189 18.08 -11.91 -42.61
N GLY A 190 17.14 -11.11 -43.14
CA GLY A 190 17.31 -10.38 -44.39
C GLY A 190 18.52 -9.45 -44.37
N LEU A 191 18.66 -8.64 -43.31
CA LEU A 191 19.82 -7.75 -43.16
C LEU A 191 21.16 -8.49 -43.10
N ILE A 192 21.20 -9.67 -42.47
CA ILE A 192 22.42 -10.49 -42.44
C ILE A 192 22.70 -11.10 -43.81
N LEU A 193 21.67 -11.55 -44.54
CA LEU A 193 21.82 -12.10 -45.89
C LEU A 193 22.35 -11.04 -46.87
N GLU A 194 21.85 -9.81 -46.79
CA GLU A 194 22.30 -8.69 -47.63
C GLU A 194 23.74 -8.24 -47.29
N ALA A 195 24.09 -8.18 -46.01
CA ALA A 195 25.41 -7.73 -45.57
C ALA A 195 26.50 -8.83 -45.57
N GLY A 196 26.12 -10.12 -45.61
CA GLY A 196 27.04 -11.26 -45.60
C GLY A 196 28.02 -11.22 -44.42
N ASP A 197 29.32 -11.41 -44.70
CA ASP A 197 30.37 -11.39 -43.67
C ASP A 197 30.53 -10.03 -42.98
N SER A 198 30.11 -8.94 -43.62
CA SER A 198 30.16 -7.58 -43.06
C SER A 198 29.04 -7.27 -42.08
N ALA A 199 28.07 -8.18 -41.91
CA ALA A 199 26.97 -8.01 -40.98
C ALA A 199 27.47 -7.82 -39.54
N SER A 200 27.03 -6.72 -38.91
CA SER A 200 27.45 -6.31 -37.58
C SER A 200 27.18 -7.38 -36.52
N SER A 201 28.13 -7.55 -35.59
CA SER A 201 27.98 -8.43 -34.42
C SER A 201 26.74 -8.08 -33.58
N THR A 202 26.31 -6.83 -33.59
CA THR A 202 25.09 -6.37 -32.89
C THR A 202 23.83 -7.03 -33.45
N ILE A 203 23.69 -7.04 -34.79
CA ILE A 203 22.54 -7.65 -35.49
C ILE A 203 22.54 -9.16 -35.25
N LYS A 204 23.70 -9.82 -35.40
CA LYS A 204 23.87 -11.26 -35.13
C LYS A 204 23.50 -11.62 -33.68
N ASN A 205 23.94 -10.81 -32.72
CA ASN A 205 23.62 -11.00 -31.30
C ASN A 205 22.14 -10.81 -30.99
N GLN A 206 21.49 -9.82 -31.62
CA GLN A 206 20.06 -9.58 -31.46
C GLN A 206 19.25 -10.75 -32.02
N LEU A 207 19.58 -11.23 -33.23
CA LEU A 207 18.94 -12.40 -33.82
C LEU A 207 19.10 -13.64 -32.94
N TYR A 208 20.29 -13.89 -32.41
CA TYR A 208 20.53 -14.97 -31.45
C TYR A 208 19.63 -14.87 -30.22
N ARG A 209 19.51 -13.67 -29.64
CA ARG A 209 18.64 -13.42 -28.47
C ARG A 209 17.18 -13.68 -28.80
N LEU A 210 16.67 -13.14 -29.91
CA LEU A 210 15.29 -13.35 -30.35
C LEU A 210 14.98 -14.83 -30.61
N ARG A 211 15.86 -15.55 -31.31
CA ARG A 211 15.70 -17.00 -31.52
C ARG A 211 15.74 -17.77 -30.19
N SER A 212 16.66 -17.43 -29.28
CA SER A 212 16.68 -18.03 -27.94
C SER A 212 15.42 -17.71 -27.14
N PHE A 213 14.87 -16.52 -27.34
CA PHE A 213 13.69 -16.03 -26.66
C PHE A 213 12.43 -16.77 -27.15
N VAL A 214 12.26 -16.94 -28.47
CA VAL A 214 11.20 -17.79 -29.06
C VAL A 214 11.28 -19.24 -28.58
N LYS A 215 12.48 -19.82 -28.50
CA LYS A 215 12.67 -21.17 -27.95
C LYS A 215 12.18 -21.27 -26.50
N LYS A 216 12.45 -20.25 -25.67
CA LYS A 216 11.92 -20.18 -24.30
C LYS A 216 10.40 -20.01 -24.30
N PHE A 217 9.85 -19.19 -25.19
CA PHE A 217 8.41 -18.97 -25.39
C PHE A 217 7.61 -20.24 -25.71
N MET A 218 8.15 -21.10 -26.56
CA MET A 218 7.51 -22.38 -26.90
C MET A 218 7.67 -23.42 -25.78
N GLY A 219 8.72 -23.30 -24.96
CA GLY A 219 8.94 -24.12 -23.76
C GLY A 219 8.15 -23.69 -22.52
N ILE A 220 7.56 -22.49 -22.52
CA ILE A 220 6.50 -22.09 -21.56
C ILE A 220 5.25 -22.89 -21.94
N SER A 221 5.27 -24.18 -21.60
CA SER A 221 4.12 -25.07 -21.67
C SER A 221 3.26 -24.87 -20.43
N SER A 222 1.95 -24.90 -20.63
CA SER A 222 0.88 -24.86 -19.63
C SER A 222 0.85 -26.15 -18.79
N SER A 223 1.96 -26.51 -18.15
CA SER A 223 1.97 -27.58 -17.17
C SER A 223 1.32 -27.06 -15.89
N SER A 224 0.02 -27.30 -15.77
CA SER A 224 -0.78 -27.18 -14.56
C SER A 224 -0.24 -28.11 -13.48
N GLN A 225 0.81 -27.69 -12.79
CA GLN A 225 1.05 -28.19 -11.45
C GLN A 225 0.22 -27.33 -10.51
N SER A 226 -0.93 -27.88 -10.11
CA SER A 226 -1.67 -27.41 -8.95
C SER A 226 -0.76 -27.58 -7.72
N ILE A 227 0.02 -26.55 -7.44
CA ILE A 227 0.64 -26.40 -6.13
C ILE A 227 -0.53 -26.04 -5.20
N PRO A 228 -0.69 -26.73 -4.06
CA PRO A 228 -1.67 -26.34 -3.08
C PRO A 228 -1.38 -24.89 -2.72
N ILE A 229 -2.30 -24.00 -3.03
CA ILE A 229 -2.33 -22.66 -2.48
C ILE A 229 -2.38 -22.89 -0.98
N SER A 230 -1.29 -22.60 -0.28
CA SER A 230 -1.35 -22.38 1.16
C SER A 230 -2.34 -21.24 1.31
N SER A 231 -3.54 -21.58 1.79
CA SER A 231 -4.67 -20.69 2.02
C SER A 231 -4.21 -19.45 2.79
N TYR A 232 -3.82 -18.41 2.05
CA TYR A 232 -3.84 -17.05 2.54
C TYR A 232 -5.26 -16.56 2.29
N GLY A 233 -6.12 -16.87 3.27
CA GLY A 233 -7.49 -16.37 3.38
C GLY A 233 -8.39 -16.64 2.18
N SER A 234 -8.91 -17.88 2.07
CA SER A 234 -10.36 -17.93 1.85
C SER A 234 -10.98 -17.07 2.95
N PHE A 235 -11.78 -16.06 2.56
CA PHE A 235 -12.45 -15.19 3.52
C PHE A 235 -13.02 -16.05 4.67
N GLY A 236 -12.45 -15.88 5.85
CA GLY A 236 -13.25 -15.99 7.06
C GLY A 236 -14.36 -14.95 7.00
N ALA A 237 -15.28 -14.99 7.96
CA ALA A 237 -16.22 -13.90 8.13
C ALA A 237 -15.47 -12.55 8.13
N ILE A 238 -15.99 -11.55 7.42
CA ILE A 238 -15.44 -10.19 7.45
C ILE A 238 -15.74 -9.63 8.84
N GLU A 239 -14.74 -9.68 9.69
CA GLU A 239 -14.78 -9.33 11.11
C GLU A 239 -13.76 -8.23 11.40
N LEU A 240 -13.89 -7.61 12.57
CA LEU A 240 -12.89 -6.65 13.04
C LEU A 240 -11.52 -7.33 13.17
N ILE A 241 -10.48 -6.67 12.69
CA ILE A 241 -9.11 -7.13 12.87
C ILE A 241 -8.72 -6.89 14.33
N VAL A 242 -8.43 -7.95 15.07
CA VAL A 242 -7.93 -7.84 16.45
C VAL A 242 -6.43 -7.52 16.42
N PRO A 243 -5.99 -6.40 17.04
CA PRO A 243 -4.57 -6.06 17.09
C PRO A 243 -3.74 -7.12 17.81
N THR A 244 -2.57 -7.41 17.26
CA THR A 244 -1.55 -8.22 17.92
C THR A 244 -0.56 -7.31 18.65
N LEU A 245 -0.20 -7.66 19.89
CA LEU A 245 0.66 -6.84 20.76
C LEU A 245 2.08 -6.64 20.19
N THR A 246 2.59 -7.61 19.43
CA THR A 246 3.89 -7.57 18.78
C THR A 246 3.71 -8.02 17.33
N PRO A 247 3.31 -7.12 16.42
CA PRO A 247 3.08 -7.50 15.03
C PRO A 247 4.38 -7.96 14.39
N LYS A 248 4.24 -8.84 13.41
CA LYS A 248 5.30 -9.28 12.49
C LYS A 248 5.07 -8.68 11.12
N LEU A 249 6.06 -8.80 10.23
CA LEU A 249 5.90 -8.39 8.84
C LEU A 249 4.71 -9.10 8.15
N THR A 250 4.42 -10.35 8.54
CA THR A 250 3.23 -11.10 8.10
C THR A 250 1.93 -10.37 8.43
N ASP A 251 1.86 -9.72 9.59
CA ASP A 251 0.65 -9.07 10.09
C ASP A 251 0.45 -7.72 9.39
N VAL A 252 1.53 -6.97 9.18
CA VAL A 252 1.55 -5.71 8.40
C VAL A 252 1.07 -5.96 6.97
N VAL A 253 1.70 -6.94 6.29
CA VAL A 253 1.30 -7.35 4.94
C VAL A 253 -0.13 -7.87 4.94
N GLY A 254 -0.53 -8.64 5.96
CA GLY A 254 -1.87 -9.20 6.10
C GLY A 254 -2.96 -8.13 6.18
N VAL A 255 -2.77 -7.07 6.97
CA VAL A 255 -3.73 -5.98 7.09
C VAL A 255 -3.87 -5.21 5.76
N ILE A 256 -2.74 -4.87 5.11
CA ILE A 256 -2.75 -4.18 3.82
C ILE A 256 -3.39 -5.05 2.74
N ASN A 257 -3.12 -6.36 2.76
CA ASN A 257 -3.70 -7.32 1.82
C ASN A 257 -5.22 -7.43 1.99
N GLN A 258 -5.72 -7.44 3.23
CA GLN A 258 -7.16 -7.42 3.51
C GLN A 258 -7.84 -6.15 2.98
N LEU A 259 -7.22 -4.98 3.20
CA LEU A 259 -7.69 -3.71 2.63
C LEU A 259 -7.73 -3.75 1.09
N ALA A 260 -6.63 -4.20 0.47
CA ALA A 260 -6.53 -4.34 -0.98
C ALA A 260 -7.60 -5.27 -1.56
N ASN A 261 -7.81 -6.42 -0.93
CA ASN A 261 -8.76 -7.41 -1.39
C ASN A 261 -10.20 -6.90 -1.30
N TRP A 262 -10.56 -6.27 -0.17
CA TRP A 262 -11.89 -5.71 0.03
C TRP A 262 -12.21 -4.60 -0.98
N PHE A 263 -11.30 -3.65 -1.19
CA PHE A 263 -11.50 -2.63 -2.22
C PHE A 263 -11.59 -3.24 -3.62
N LEU A 264 -10.71 -4.18 -3.98
CA LEU A 264 -10.74 -4.82 -5.30
C LEU A 264 -12.04 -5.62 -5.54
N SER A 265 -12.65 -6.20 -4.49
CA SER A 265 -13.92 -6.91 -4.62
C SER A 265 -15.09 -6.01 -5.02
N MET A 266 -14.99 -4.68 -4.86
CA MET A 266 -16.00 -3.73 -5.34
C MET A 266 -16.06 -3.67 -6.87
N PHE A 267 -15.02 -4.10 -7.58
CA PHE A 267 -14.84 -3.87 -9.01
C PHE A 267 -15.15 -5.09 -9.89
N SER A 268 -15.88 -6.09 -9.38
CA SER A 268 -16.27 -7.30 -10.16
C SER A 268 -15.12 -8.00 -10.89
N ILE A 269 -13.95 -8.05 -10.25
CA ILE A 269 -12.75 -8.66 -10.84
C ILE A 269 -12.83 -10.19 -10.74
N PRO A 270 -12.45 -10.95 -11.79
CA PRO A 270 -12.43 -12.41 -11.74
C PRO A 270 -11.54 -12.95 -10.62
N GLN A 271 -12.03 -13.96 -9.90
CA GLN A 271 -11.32 -14.52 -8.74
C GLN A 271 -9.89 -14.98 -9.06
N GLN A 272 -9.65 -15.50 -10.27
CA GLN A 272 -8.33 -16.01 -10.67
C GLN A 272 -7.26 -14.91 -10.73
N ILE A 273 -7.64 -13.68 -11.11
CA ILE A 273 -6.70 -12.54 -11.17
C ILE A 273 -6.76 -11.70 -9.90
N LEU A 274 -7.88 -11.74 -9.15
CA LEU A 274 -8.08 -10.94 -7.94
C LEU A 274 -6.92 -11.11 -6.94
N GLU A 275 -6.49 -12.33 -6.64
CA GLU A 275 -5.39 -12.59 -5.70
C GLU A 275 -4.05 -11.98 -6.18
N VAL A 276 -3.78 -12.08 -7.48
CA VAL A 276 -2.60 -11.44 -8.12
C VAL A 276 -2.68 -9.92 -7.94
N LEU A 277 -3.84 -9.32 -8.19
CA LEU A 277 -4.03 -7.87 -8.05
C LEU A 277 -3.94 -7.44 -6.59
N THR A 278 -4.49 -8.21 -5.66
CA THR A 278 -4.41 -7.94 -4.22
C THR A 278 -2.94 -7.85 -3.77
N HIS A 279 -2.10 -8.82 -4.14
CA HIS A 279 -0.66 -8.73 -3.85
C HIS A 279 0.04 -7.63 -4.63
N THR A 280 -0.43 -7.29 -5.83
CA THR A 280 0.12 -6.17 -6.59
C THR A 280 -0.16 -4.84 -5.90
N VAL A 281 -1.40 -4.57 -5.49
CA VAL A 281 -1.79 -3.41 -4.69
C VAL A 281 -1.03 -3.38 -3.36
N THR A 282 -0.94 -4.53 -2.67
CA THR A 282 -0.17 -4.65 -1.42
C THR A 282 1.29 -4.24 -1.66
N SER A 283 1.91 -4.68 -2.76
CA SER A 283 3.27 -4.26 -3.13
C SER A 283 3.37 -2.74 -3.37
N VAL A 284 2.34 -2.10 -3.93
CA VAL A 284 2.32 -0.64 -4.14
C VAL A 284 2.25 0.10 -2.81
N VAL A 285 1.32 -0.28 -1.94
CA VAL A 285 1.12 0.35 -0.62
C VAL A 285 2.34 0.14 0.27
N CYS A 286 2.87 -1.07 0.36
CA CYS A 286 4.06 -1.35 1.17
C CYS A 286 5.28 -0.52 0.72
N LYS A 287 5.46 -0.26 -0.59
CA LYS A 287 6.52 0.65 -1.06
C LYS A 287 6.30 2.08 -0.61
N ALA A 288 5.05 2.55 -0.63
CA ALA A 288 4.71 3.91 -0.23
C ALA A 288 5.04 4.19 1.23
N ILE A 289 4.83 3.19 2.08
CA ILE A 289 5.09 3.25 3.52
C ILE A 289 6.53 2.83 3.89
N GLY A 290 7.32 2.34 2.93
CA GLY A 290 8.72 1.93 3.16
C GLY A 290 8.90 0.53 3.76
N SER A 291 7.85 -0.29 3.75
CA SER A 291 7.86 -1.64 4.32
C SER A 291 8.56 -2.66 3.44
N ALA A 292 9.30 -3.59 4.06
CA ALA A 292 9.87 -4.78 3.40
C ALA A 292 8.79 -5.68 2.77
N GLY A 293 7.53 -5.55 3.19
CA GLY A 293 6.38 -6.28 2.65
C GLY A 293 6.14 -6.05 1.15
N ALA A 294 6.73 -4.99 0.60
CA ALA A 294 6.74 -4.72 -0.84
C ALA A 294 7.44 -5.82 -1.64
N GLU A 295 8.59 -6.28 -1.14
CA GLU A 295 9.36 -7.31 -1.80
C GLU A 295 8.66 -8.67 -1.73
N VAL A 296 8.09 -9.00 -0.56
CA VAL A 296 7.30 -10.20 -0.35
C VAL A 296 6.14 -10.26 -1.35
N SER A 297 5.31 -9.21 -1.39
CA SER A 297 4.12 -9.17 -2.23
C SER A 297 4.43 -9.19 -3.72
N ARG A 298 5.57 -8.60 -4.13
CA ARG A 298 6.09 -8.70 -5.50
C ARG A 298 6.33 -10.15 -5.91
N TYR A 299 6.96 -10.95 -5.05
CA TYR A 299 7.24 -12.36 -5.34
C TYR A 299 6.00 -13.25 -5.26
N LEU A 300 5.06 -12.95 -4.35
CA LEU A 300 3.77 -13.64 -4.29
C LEU A 300 2.97 -13.43 -5.59
N SER A 301 2.78 -12.17 -6.02
CA SER A 301 2.09 -11.85 -7.27
C SER A 301 2.74 -12.51 -8.50
N ALA A 302 4.08 -12.45 -8.59
CA ALA A 302 4.81 -13.11 -9.67
C ALA A 302 4.66 -14.64 -9.65
N GLY A 303 4.70 -15.26 -8.47
CA GLY A 303 4.51 -16.70 -8.29
C GLY A 303 3.10 -17.16 -8.65
N LEU A 304 2.08 -16.37 -8.27
CA LEU A 304 0.69 -16.63 -8.65
C LEU A 304 0.49 -16.54 -10.16
N LEU A 305 1.07 -15.54 -10.83
CA LEU A 305 1.05 -15.45 -12.30
C LEU A 305 1.74 -16.66 -12.96
N GLN A 306 2.85 -17.17 -12.40
CA GLN A 306 3.49 -18.39 -12.91
C GLN A 306 2.59 -19.63 -12.76
N SER A 307 1.73 -19.66 -11.74
CA SER A 307 0.74 -20.74 -11.57
C SER A 307 -0.49 -20.61 -12.48
N LEU A 308 -0.65 -19.45 -13.15
CA LEU A 308 -1.77 -19.13 -14.03
C LEU A 308 -1.28 -18.78 -15.46
N PRO A 309 -0.54 -19.67 -16.14
CA PRO A 309 0.07 -19.37 -17.44
C PRO A 309 -0.96 -19.00 -18.52
N GLN A 310 -2.21 -19.41 -18.39
CA GLN A 310 -3.31 -19.05 -19.29
C GLN A 310 -3.70 -17.56 -19.23
N LEU A 311 -3.36 -16.85 -18.16
CA LEU A 311 -3.64 -15.41 -18.00
C LEU A 311 -2.46 -14.53 -18.45
N VAL A 312 -1.32 -15.15 -18.77
CA VAL A 312 -0.08 -14.43 -19.09
C VAL A 312 0.17 -14.52 -20.61
N PRO A 313 -0.09 -13.44 -21.36
CA PRO A 313 0.12 -13.41 -22.80
C PRO A 313 1.60 -13.58 -23.16
N LYS A 314 1.84 -14.12 -24.35
CA LYS A 314 3.17 -14.36 -24.87
C LYS A 314 3.71 -13.08 -25.55
N ILE A 315 4.26 -12.17 -24.76
CA ILE A 315 4.76 -10.86 -25.21
C ILE A 315 6.25 -10.66 -24.93
N GLY A 316 7.01 -10.14 -25.90
CA GLY A 316 8.44 -9.94 -25.74
C GLY A 316 9.06 -8.81 -26.55
N SER A 317 10.18 -8.30 -26.05
CA SER A 317 10.85 -7.14 -26.65
C SER A 317 11.52 -7.48 -27.97
N ALA A 318 11.58 -6.48 -28.85
CA ALA A 318 12.28 -6.53 -30.14
C ALA A 318 13.78 -6.85 -29.99
N THR A 319 14.34 -6.63 -28.80
CA THR A 319 15.74 -6.96 -28.49
C THR A 319 15.93 -8.41 -28.03
N GLY A 320 14.85 -9.16 -27.78
CA GLY A 320 14.85 -10.51 -27.23
C GLY A 320 15.37 -10.59 -25.79
N THR A 321 15.38 -9.46 -25.07
CA THR A 321 15.99 -9.36 -23.73
C THR A 321 14.97 -9.37 -22.59
N LEU A 322 13.69 -9.15 -22.88
CA LEU A 322 12.65 -8.99 -21.87
C LEU A 322 11.36 -9.65 -22.31
N PHE A 323 10.81 -10.49 -21.43
CA PHE A 323 9.43 -10.94 -21.51
C PHE A 323 8.53 -9.95 -20.77
N GLY A 324 7.44 -9.57 -21.43
CA GLY A 324 6.49 -8.56 -20.98
C GLY A 324 5.11 -9.10 -20.64
N GLY A 325 4.90 -10.43 -20.59
CA GLY A 325 3.56 -10.99 -20.36
C GLY A 325 2.94 -10.57 -19.03
N ALA A 326 3.69 -10.67 -17.92
CA ALA A 326 3.20 -10.24 -16.61
C ALA A 326 3.00 -8.71 -16.55
N TRP A 327 3.83 -7.93 -17.28
CA TRP A 327 3.60 -6.50 -17.46
C TRP A 327 2.26 -6.23 -18.15
N ALA A 328 2.00 -6.88 -19.28
CA ALA A 328 0.77 -6.69 -20.05
C ALA A 328 -0.48 -7.08 -19.26
N THR A 329 -0.47 -8.24 -18.59
CA THR A 329 -1.60 -8.67 -17.73
C THR A 329 -1.92 -7.62 -16.66
N LEU A 330 -0.91 -7.17 -15.91
CA LEU A 330 -1.11 -6.19 -14.84
C LEU A 330 -1.40 -4.80 -15.37
N MET A 331 -0.87 -4.41 -16.55
CA MET A 331 -1.16 -3.13 -17.18
C MET A 331 -2.63 -3.03 -17.58
N GLY A 332 -3.26 -4.12 -18.00
CA GLY A 332 -4.70 -4.18 -18.25
C GLY A 332 -5.56 -3.82 -17.02
N TYR A 333 -5.03 -4.06 -15.80
CA TYR A 333 -5.68 -3.70 -14.54
C TYR A 333 -5.05 -2.51 -13.82
N ALA A 334 -4.06 -1.84 -14.43
CA ALA A 334 -3.27 -0.82 -13.76
C ALA A 334 -4.10 0.35 -13.21
N PRO A 335 -5.15 0.86 -13.90
CA PRO A 335 -6.03 1.88 -13.34
C PRO A 335 -6.60 1.46 -11.98
N TRP A 336 -7.15 0.25 -11.89
CA TRP A 336 -7.75 -0.27 -10.66
C TRP A 336 -6.70 -0.50 -9.56
N ILE A 337 -5.52 -1.00 -9.92
CA ILE A 337 -4.40 -1.14 -8.98
C ILE A 337 -4.02 0.24 -8.39
N ALA A 338 -3.88 1.25 -9.25
CA ALA A 338 -3.44 2.59 -8.85
C ALA A 338 -4.52 3.33 -8.04
N LEU A 339 -5.80 3.17 -8.42
CA LEU A 339 -6.94 3.68 -7.66
C LEU A 339 -6.93 3.08 -6.25
N VAL A 340 -6.99 1.75 -6.14
CA VAL A 340 -7.12 1.07 -4.85
C VAL A 340 -5.92 1.37 -3.96
N ALA A 341 -4.70 1.37 -4.49
CA ALA A 341 -3.54 1.79 -3.73
C ALA A 341 -3.66 3.24 -3.23
N GLY A 342 -4.15 4.16 -4.06
CA GLY A 342 -4.43 5.54 -3.65
C GLY A 342 -5.45 5.64 -2.52
N LEU A 343 -6.57 4.91 -2.62
CA LEU A 343 -7.61 4.86 -1.60
C LEU A 343 -7.07 4.32 -0.27
N ILE A 344 -6.27 3.25 -0.30
CA ILE A 344 -5.65 2.71 0.91
C ILE A 344 -4.70 3.71 1.55
N LEU A 345 -3.87 4.39 0.76
CA LEU A 345 -2.94 5.40 1.29
C LEU A 345 -3.67 6.59 1.91
N VAL A 346 -4.78 7.02 1.31
CA VAL A 346 -5.65 8.04 1.91
C VAL A 346 -6.33 7.52 3.17
N ALA A 347 -6.85 6.29 3.15
CA ALA A 347 -7.46 5.66 4.33
C ALA A 347 -6.47 5.63 5.48
N LEU A 348 -5.26 5.11 5.26
CA LEU A 348 -4.17 5.16 6.23
C LEU A 348 -3.95 6.61 6.72
N LYS A 349 -3.94 7.61 5.82
CA LYS A 349 -3.72 9.01 6.22
C LYS A 349 -4.80 9.57 7.13
N LEU A 350 -6.05 9.20 6.89
CA LEU A 350 -7.17 9.61 7.74
C LEU A 350 -7.21 8.80 9.04
N SER A 351 -6.71 7.57 9.01
CA SER A 351 -6.48 6.71 10.17
C SER A 351 -5.21 7.04 10.92
N ASP A 352 -4.44 8.03 10.45
CA ASP A 352 -3.34 8.63 11.18
C ASP A 352 -3.94 9.43 12.33
N LYS A 353 -4.45 8.69 13.31
CA LYS A 353 -4.56 9.14 14.68
C LYS A 353 -3.13 9.24 15.18
N LYS A 354 -2.40 10.24 14.69
CA LYS A 354 -1.52 10.94 15.60
C LYS A 354 -2.45 11.41 16.70
N VAL A 355 -2.58 10.60 17.74
CA VAL A 355 -2.45 11.15 19.08
C VAL A 355 -1.15 11.93 18.95
N LYS A 356 -1.25 13.23 18.65
CA LYS A 356 -0.11 14.12 18.62
C LYS A 356 0.31 14.14 20.08
N PHE A 357 1.05 13.13 20.53
CA PHE A 357 1.51 13.11 21.90
C PHE A 357 2.18 14.45 22.11
N GLY A 358 1.67 15.14 23.10
CA GLY A 358 2.35 16.26 23.66
C GLY A 358 3.78 15.90 23.98
N ASN A 359 4.67 16.81 23.63
CA ASN A 359 5.94 16.90 24.33
C ASN A 359 5.71 17.36 25.78
N LEU A 360 4.61 18.04 26.10
CA LEU A 360 4.34 18.53 27.45
C LEU A 360 3.51 17.52 28.25
N VAL A 361 3.99 17.16 29.44
CA VAL A 361 3.27 16.33 30.41
C VAL A 361 2.99 17.17 31.65
N TYR A 362 1.72 17.29 32.02
CA TYR A 362 1.27 17.94 33.25
C TYR A 362 0.60 16.94 34.17
N LEU A 363 0.95 16.99 35.45
CA LEU A 363 0.29 16.25 36.52
C LEU A 363 -0.37 17.23 37.48
N PHE A 364 -1.61 16.95 37.91
CA PHE A 364 -2.30 17.73 38.92
C PHE A 364 -2.83 16.85 40.04
N GLY A 365 -2.22 16.97 41.21
CA GLY A 365 -2.67 16.35 42.43
C GLY A 365 -3.63 17.26 43.20
N THR A 366 -4.93 16.97 43.13
CA THR A 366 -5.96 17.76 43.82
C THR A 366 -6.21 17.25 45.24
N ARG A 367 -6.44 18.17 46.18
CA ARG A 367 -6.80 17.89 47.58
C ARG A 367 -8.19 18.47 47.86
N LEU A 368 -8.81 18.06 48.98
CA LEU A 368 -10.14 18.58 49.38
C LEU A 368 -10.14 20.10 49.60
N VAL A 369 -9.01 20.66 50.01
CA VAL A 369 -8.82 22.09 50.27
C VAL A 369 -7.45 22.52 49.76
N GLY A 370 -7.37 23.67 49.10
CA GLY A 370 -6.12 24.27 48.63
C GLY A 370 -5.92 24.22 47.12
N LYS A 371 -4.79 24.75 46.65
CA LYS A 371 -4.36 24.65 45.25
C LYS A 371 -3.89 23.21 44.96
N PRO A 372 -4.04 22.71 43.72
CA PRO A 372 -3.44 21.44 43.35
C PRO A 372 -1.92 21.53 43.39
N ASP A 373 -1.27 20.42 43.71
CA ASP A 373 0.15 20.26 43.43
C ASP A 373 0.32 19.99 41.93
N THR A 374 1.30 20.63 41.30
CA THR A 374 1.51 20.55 39.86
C THR A 374 2.87 19.93 39.55
N GLY A 375 2.90 18.93 38.69
CA GLY A 375 4.11 18.42 38.05
C GLY A 375 4.13 18.83 36.58
N PHE A 376 5.29 19.23 36.07
CA PHE A 376 5.52 19.52 34.66
C PHE A 376 6.76 18.78 34.15
N ALA A 377 6.68 18.19 32.98
CA ALA A 377 7.81 17.58 32.31
C ALA A 377 7.70 17.74 30.80
N VAL A 378 8.86 17.70 30.13
CA VAL A 378 8.94 17.68 28.67
C VAL A 378 9.49 16.33 28.23
N THR A 379 8.76 15.65 27.35
CA THR A 379 9.16 14.42 26.69
C THR A 379 9.68 14.75 25.29
N TYR A 380 10.90 14.29 24.99
CA TYR A 380 11.51 14.43 23.67
C TYR A 380 11.72 13.04 23.07
N ASP A 381 11.35 12.87 21.81
CA ASP A 381 11.60 11.65 21.02
C ASP A 381 11.11 10.35 21.66
N MET A 382 10.00 10.39 22.41
CA MET A 382 9.35 9.21 23.00
C MET A 382 8.19 8.72 22.12
N ASN A 383 8.09 7.39 21.93
CA ASN A 383 6.91 6.76 21.33
C ASN A 383 5.75 6.63 22.34
N GLU A 384 4.55 6.25 21.88
CA GLU A 384 3.35 6.16 22.72
C GLU A 384 3.58 5.37 24.02
N LYS A 385 4.15 4.17 23.90
CA LYS A 385 4.37 3.30 25.05
C LYS A 385 5.33 3.97 26.04
N GLN A 386 6.43 4.53 25.54
CA GLN A 386 7.41 5.24 26.36
C GLN A 386 6.78 6.45 27.07
N THR A 387 5.92 7.21 26.39
CA THR A 387 5.21 8.35 26.99
C THR A 387 4.24 7.90 28.08
N ARG A 388 3.48 6.81 27.86
CA ARG A 388 2.56 6.24 28.86
C ARG A 388 3.31 5.72 30.09
N ASP A 389 4.40 4.98 29.87
CA ASP A 389 5.27 4.48 30.94
C ASP A 389 5.87 5.64 31.74
N PHE A 390 6.38 6.66 31.04
CA PHE A 390 6.91 7.88 31.64
C PHE A 390 5.88 8.62 32.50
N ILE A 391 4.64 8.79 32.03
CA ILE A 391 3.56 9.45 32.80
C ILE A 391 3.32 8.74 34.13
N ILE A 392 3.32 7.40 34.12
CA ILE A 392 3.11 6.59 35.33
C ILE A 392 4.30 6.71 36.28
N GLU A 393 5.52 6.66 35.77
CA GLU A 393 6.74 6.86 36.57
C GLU A 393 6.76 8.26 37.19
N TYR A 394 6.47 9.29 36.40
CA TYR A 394 6.44 10.67 36.86
C TYR A 394 5.35 10.90 37.93
N ALA A 395 4.20 10.25 37.79
CA ALA A 395 3.15 10.27 38.81
C ALA A 395 3.57 9.59 40.13
N LYS A 396 4.37 8.52 40.07
CA LYS A 396 4.94 7.89 41.28
C LYS A 396 5.93 8.82 41.98
N GLU A 397 6.75 9.53 41.21
CA GLU A 397 7.69 10.52 41.74
C GLU A 397 6.93 11.65 42.47
N LEU A 398 5.94 12.26 41.83
CA LEU A 398 5.11 13.31 42.43
C LEU A 398 4.45 12.84 43.74
N LEU A 399 3.87 11.63 43.76
CA LEU A 399 3.28 11.05 44.97
C LEU A 399 4.32 10.85 46.09
N SER A 400 5.55 10.45 45.73
CA SER A 400 6.64 10.26 46.69
C SER A 400 7.12 11.58 47.30
N GLU A 401 7.16 12.65 46.51
CA GLU A 401 7.57 13.99 46.95
C GLU A 401 6.50 14.67 47.80
N ALA A 402 5.23 14.55 47.40
CA ALA A 402 4.11 15.22 48.06
C ALA A 402 3.87 14.73 49.49
N LYS A 403 4.28 13.50 49.82
CA LYS A 403 4.08 12.83 51.13
C LYS A 403 2.63 12.90 51.63
N SER A 404 1.67 12.96 50.71
CA SER A 404 0.24 13.13 50.98
C SER A 404 -0.60 12.41 49.92
N THR A 405 -1.86 12.12 50.23
CA THR A 405 -2.79 11.47 49.29
C THR A 405 -3.64 12.51 48.57
N TYR A 406 -3.79 12.36 47.25
CA TYR A 406 -4.68 13.18 46.45
C TYR A 406 -6.10 12.61 46.40
N ASN A 407 -7.10 13.50 46.35
CA ASN A 407 -8.49 13.12 46.06
C ASN A 407 -8.63 12.71 44.58
N LYS A 408 -8.01 13.48 43.69
CA LYS A 408 -7.82 13.13 42.28
C LYS A 408 -6.41 13.45 41.84
N LEU A 409 -5.80 12.54 41.08
CA LEU A 409 -4.53 12.77 40.40
C LEU A 409 -4.78 12.67 38.89
N TRP A 410 -4.64 13.79 38.20
CA TRP A 410 -4.85 13.88 36.76
C TRP A 410 -3.51 13.97 36.04
N ALA A 411 -3.36 13.25 34.94
CA ALA A 411 -2.26 13.44 34.01
C ALA A 411 -2.78 13.92 32.67
N PHE A 412 -2.11 14.90 32.09
CA PHE A 412 -2.38 15.45 30.78
C PHE A 412 -1.12 15.39 29.94
N ASN A 413 -1.28 15.01 28.68
CA ASN A 413 -0.26 15.13 27.67
C ASN A 413 -0.74 16.15 26.64
N ILE A 414 -0.04 17.28 26.51
CA ILE A 414 -0.51 18.47 25.77
C ILE A 414 0.38 18.71 24.54
N ASN A 415 -0.24 18.78 23.37
CA ASN A 415 0.46 19.01 22.11
C ASN A 415 0.92 20.46 21.95
N ASN A 416 1.75 20.72 20.92
CA ASN A 416 2.27 22.06 20.62
C ASN A 416 1.17 23.09 20.30
N ASP A 417 -0.07 22.66 20.07
CA ASP A 417 -1.23 23.48 19.76
C ASP A 417 -2.11 23.74 21.03
N ASP A 418 -1.63 23.42 22.24
CA ASP A 418 -2.37 23.47 23.53
C ASP A 418 -3.61 22.56 23.59
N GLU A 419 -3.64 21.49 22.79
CA GLU A 419 -4.72 20.50 22.82
C GLU A 419 -4.32 19.27 23.65
N VAL A 420 -5.28 18.70 24.36
CA VAL A 420 -5.11 17.47 25.15
C VAL A 420 -5.00 16.28 24.21
N ALA A 421 -3.81 15.69 24.16
CA ALA A 421 -3.53 14.49 23.38
C ALA A 421 -3.87 13.20 24.15
N LEU A 422 -3.53 13.16 25.45
CA LEU A 422 -3.95 12.11 26.37
C LEU A 422 -4.39 12.71 27.70
N MET A 423 -5.28 11.98 28.37
CA MET A 423 -5.63 12.24 29.76
C MET A 423 -5.80 10.94 30.54
N PHE A 424 -5.26 10.90 31.76
CA PHE A 424 -5.47 9.79 32.71
C PHE A 424 -6.03 10.27 34.04
N ASP A 425 -6.95 9.49 34.60
CA ASP A 425 -7.20 9.43 36.04
C ASP A 425 -6.19 8.46 36.67
N LEU A 426 -5.23 9.00 37.41
CA LEU A 426 -4.20 8.27 38.14
C LEU A 426 -4.46 8.21 39.64
N THR A 427 -5.70 8.49 40.08
CA THR A 427 -6.07 8.40 41.51
C THR A 427 -5.76 7.02 42.09
N ASN A 428 -5.92 5.97 41.29
CA ASN A 428 -5.36 4.64 41.56
C ASN A 428 -4.23 4.34 40.57
N ILE A 429 -2.99 4.60 40.97
CA ILE A 429 -1.84 4.47 40.07
C ILE A 429 -1.55 3.03 39.62
N ASN A 430 -2.06 2.03 40.34
CA ASN A 430 -1.94 0.62 39.97
C ASN A 430 -3.01 0.20 38.94
N ASN A 431 -4.04 1.02 38.75
CA ASN A 431 -5.06 0.84 37.73
C ASN A 431 -5.40 2.17 37.07
N PRO A 432 -4.49 2.75 36.25
CA PRO A 432 -4.74 3.99 35.52
C PRO A 432 -5.98 3.86 34.62
N ILE A 433 -6.83 4.89 34.62
CA ILE A 433 -7.98 4.95 33.72
C ILE A 433 -7.73 6.05 32.70
N GLU A 434 -7.66 5.68 31.42
CA GLU A 434 -7.60 6.66 30.33
C GLU A 434 -8.98 7.29 30.13
N ILE A 435 -9.02 8.62 30.05
CA ILE A 435 -10.24 9.37 29.75
C ILE A 435 -10.20 9.71 28.26
N THR A 436 -11.10 9.13 27.47
CA THR A 436 -11.14 9.30 26.01
C THR A 436 -12.19 10.31 25.53
N ASP A 437 -13.06 10.78 26.42
CA ASP A 437 -14.09 11.78 26.09
C ASP A 437 -13.46 13.18 25.95
N GLY A 438 -13.44 13.70 24.72
CA GLY A 438 -12.81 14.99 24.40
C GLY A 438 -13.45 16.20 25.08
N ALA A 439 -14.75 16.17 25.41
CA ALA A 439 -15.40 17.27 26.12
C ALA A 439 -14.96 17.29 27.59
N ILE A 440 -14.83 16.12 28.21
CA ILE A 440 -14.33 15.97 29.58
C ILE A 440 -12.86 16.40 29.64
N GLN A 441 -12.02 15.93 28.70
CA GLN A 441 -10.61 16.30 28.61
C GLN A 441 -10.42 17.81 28.56
N LYS A 442 -11.11 18.47 27.62
CA LYS A 442 -11.02 19.93 27.44
C LYS A 442 -11.49 20.69 28.67
N THR A 443 -12.64 20.30 29.23
CA THR A 443 -13.20 20.98 30.41
C THR A 443 -12.27 20.89 31.62
N LEU A 444 -11.68 19.72 31.86
CA LEU A 444 -10.76 19.53 32.97
C LEU A 444 -9.43 20.26 32.75
N TRP A 445 -8.86 20.19 31.54
CA TRP A 445 -7.66 20.94 31.20
C TRP A 445 -7.85 22.44 31.38
N ASP A 446 -8.92 23.03 30.83
CA ASP A 446 -9.20 24.46 30.95
C ASP A 446 -9.37 24.90 32.42
N SER A 447 -9.87 24.02 33.29
CA SER A 447 -10.02 24.30 34.72
C SER A 447 -8.70 24.26 35.51
N LEU A 448 -7.75 23.45 35.06
CA LEU A 448 -6.50 23.15 35.76
C LEU A 448 -5.29 23.88 35.19
N LYS A 449 -5.27 24.20 33.89
CA LYS A 449 -4.12 24.81 33.20
C LYS A 449 -3.68 26.14 33.81
N ARG A 450 -4.59 26.87 34.46
CA ARG A 450 -4.26 28.09 35.23
C ARG A 450 -3.31 27.84 36.42
N PHE A 451 -3.15 26.59 36.86
CA PHE A 451 -2.22 26.16 37.92
C PHE A 451 -0.93 25.54 37.37
N ALA A 452 -0.84 25.37 36.04
CA ALA A 452 0.45 25.23 35.39
C ALA A 452 1.12 26.61 35.43
N GLU A 453 1.81 26.91 36.53
CA GLU A 453 2.68 28.09 36.58
C GLU A 453 3.72 27.91 35.48
N GLU A 454 3.77 28.78 34.47
CA GLU A 454 4.83 28.81 33.47
C GLU A 454 6.19 28.91 34.17
N PRO A 455 7.02 27.86 34.18
CA PRO A 455 8.42 28.02 34.49
C PRO A 455 9.13 28.16 33.14
N PHE A 456 9.57 29.39 32.86
CA PHE A 456 10.47 29.81 31.76
C PHE A 456 9.82 30.42 30.51
#